data_AF-A0A8H7DHA2-F1
#
_entry.id   AF-A0A8H7DHA2-F1
#
_cell.length_a   1.000
_cell.length_b   1.000
_cell.length_c   1.000
_cell.angle_alpha   90.00
_cell.angle_beta   90.00
_cell.angle_gamma   90.00
#
_symmetry.space_group_name_H-M   'P 1'
#
loop_
_entity.id
_entity.type
_entity.pdbx_description
1 polymer ?
#
loop_
_entity_poly.entity_id
_entity_poly.type
_entity_poly.pdbx_seq_one_letter_code
_entity_poly.pdbx_strand_id
1 'polypeptide(L)'
;MQLIGPLRVPWNLVKTRLQFANVMKFIGSLWDLTSRRVSLPEEKWFKFLGHVQFMLTCIEDCVGLSLQDIQKIHGSLMHICFVYCEGSSHLPVISNFMSHYNGNEFICRHGFNALTKTLLWWK
;
A
#
# COMPACT_ATOMS: atom_id res chain seq x y z
N MET A 1 31.17 -13.61 2.02
CA MET A 1 31.43 -12.19 1.71
C MET A 1 32.58 -11.95 0.73
N GLN A 2 33.30 -12.99 0.25
CA GLN A 2 34.43 -12.82 -0.69
C GLN A 2 34.06 -12.19 -2.04
N LEU A 3 32.85 -12.44 -2.57
CA LEU A 3 32.42 -11.94 -3.89
C LEU A 3 32.18 -10.42 -3.96
N ILE A 4 31.83 -9.79 -2.84
CA ILE A 4 31.39 -8.37 -2.79
C ILE A 4 32.41 -7.44 -2.12
N GLY A 5 33.46 -8.00 -1.52
CA GLY A 5 34.55 -7.22 -0.91
C GLY A 5 35.18 -6.17 -1.83
N PRO A 6 35.40 -6.45 -3.13
CA PRO A 6 35.96 -5.47 -4.07
C PRO A 6 35.09 -4.21 -4.26
N LEU A 7 33.78 -4.29 -4.01
CA LEU A 7 32.87 -3.16 -4.23
C LEU A 7 33.03 -2.05 -3.18
N ARG A 8 33.66 -2.33 -2.03
CA ARG A 8 33.87 -1.37 -0.92
C ARG A 8 32.61 -0.63 -0.47
N VAL A 9 31.42 -1.16 -0.77
CA VAL A 9 30.15 -0.59 -0.31
C VAL A 9 29.91 -1.04 1.14
N PRO A 10 29.59 -0.13 2.08
CA PRO A 10 29.29 -0.51 3.45
C PRO A 10 27.95 -1.28 3.52
N TRP A 11 28.00 -2.51 4.01
CA TRP A 11 26.82 -3.37 4.15
C TRP A 11 26.21 -3.27 5.55
N ASN A 12 24.89 -3.21 5.61
CA ASN A 12 24.17 -3.24 6.88
C ASN A 12 24.12 -4.68 7.42
N LEU A 13 25.02 -5.02 8.34
CA LEU A 13 25.13 -6.38 8.86
C LEU A 13 23.85 -6.88 9.54
N VAL A 14 23.05 -6.00 10.15
CA VAL A 14 21.77 -6.36 10.78
C VAL A 14 20.78 -6.89 9.74
N LYS A 15 20.72 -6.25 8.56
CA LYS A 15 19.84 -6.68 7.47
C LYS A 15 20.42 -7.82 6.62
N THR A 16 21.75 -8.02 6.65
CA THR A 16 22.45 -8.93 5.72
C THR A 16 22.94 -10.23 6.38
N ARG A 17 22.93 -10.34 7.71
CA ARG A 17 23.30 -11.57 8.44
C ARG A 17 22.13 -12.55 8.65
N LEU A 18 21.04 -12.41 7.91
CA LEU A 18 20.00 -13.42 7.95
C LEU A 18 20.56 -14.71 7.35
N GLN A 19 20.66 -15.76 8.17
CA GLN A 19 20.77 -17.12 7.66
C GLN A 19 19.60 -17.32 6.69
N PHE A 20 19.80 -18.14 5.65
CA PHE A 20 18.72 -18.47 4.73
C PHE A 20 17.48 -18.90 5.53
N ALA A 21 16.38 -18.19 5.31
CA ALA A 21 15.13 -18.41 6.03
C ALA A 21 14.04 -18.71 5.00
N ASN A 22 13.24 -19.74 5.28
CA ASN A 22 12.08 -20.08 4.44
C ASN A 22 10.97 -19.03 4.55
N VAL A 23 10.93 -18.29 5.66
CA VAL A 23 9.99 -17.19 5.87
C VAL A 23 10.77 -15.91 6.10
N MET A 24 10.59 -14.90 5.24
CA MET A 24 11.34 -13.65 5.33
C MET A 24 10.56 -12.43 4.84
N LYS A 25 10.86 -11.26 5.42
CA LYS A 25 10.35 -9.97 4.90
C LYS A 25 11.28 -9.49 3.76
N PHE A 26 10.76 -9.33 2.55
CA PHE A 26 11.51 -8.86 1.40
C PHE A 26 10.67 -7.96 0.49
N ILE A 27 11.22 -6.83 0.07
CA ILE A 27 10.51 -5.75 -0.66
C ILE A 27 9.21 -5.35 0.08
N GLY A 28 9.22 -5.50 1.41
CA GLY A 28 8.11 -5.19 2.28
C GLY A 28 6.89 -6.11 2.17
N SER A 29 7.04 -7.31 1.59
CA SER A 29 6.09 -8.40 1.73
C SER A 29 6.68 -9.52 2.58
N LEU A 30 5.85 -10.35 3.19
CA LEU A 30 6.26 -11.58 3.85
C LEU A 30 6.25 -12.70 2.80
N TRP A 31 7.40 -13.31 2.58
CA TRP A 31 7.58 -14.41 1.66
C TRP A 31 7.70 -15.69 2.46
N ASP A 32 6.85 -16.65 2.17
CA ASP A 32 6.96 -18.03 2.65
C ASP A 32 7.30 -18.92 1.45
N LEU A 33 8.58 -19.28 1.36
CA LEU A 33 9.12 -20.10 0.29
C LEU A 33 8.67 -21.55 0.39
N THR A 34 8.36 -22.05 1.60
CA THR A 34 7.89 -23.41 1.82
C THR A 34 6.47 -23.58 1.27
N SER A 35 5.57 -22.65 1.60
CA SER A 35 4.20 -22.68 1.08
C SER A 35 4.03 -22.00 -0.29
N ARG A 36 5.08 -21.37 -0.81
CA ARG A 36 5.09 -20.56 -2.04
C ARG A 36 4.07 -19.43 -2.01
N ARG A 37 3.96 -18.76 -0.86
CA ARG A 37 3.00 -17.68 -0.63
C ARG A 37 3.72 -16.36 -0.40
N VAL A 38 3.06 -15.30 -0.83
CA VAL A 38 3.40 -13.93 -0.49
C VAL A 38 2.22 -13.35 0.27
N SER A 39 2.48 -12.68 1.38
CA SER A 39 1.46 -12.01 2.17
C SER A 39 1.96 -10.63 2.64
N LEU A 40 1.06 -9.82 3.16
CA LEU A 40 1.46 -8.58 3.82
C LEU A 40 1.91 -8.85 5.24
N PRO A 41 3.02 -8.21 5.70
CA PRO A 41 3.32 -8.12 7.12
C PRO A 41 2.20 -7.41 7.87
N GLU A 42 1.92 -7.87 9.09
CA GLU A 42 0.84 -7.34 9.93
C GLU A 42 0.93 -5.82 10.17
N GLU A 43 2.13 -5.30 10.42
CA GLU A 43 2.37 -3.86 10.58
C GLU A 43 1.91 -3.04 9.36
N LYS A 44 2.10 -3.58 8.14
CA LYS A 44 1.64 -2.93 6.92
C LYS A 44 0.13 -3.04 6.76
N TRP A 45 -0.44 -4.18 7.17
CA TRP A 45 -1.89 -4.40 7.16
C TRP A 45 -2.60 -3.35 8.03
N PHE A 46 -2.15 -3.13 9.27
CA PHE A 46 -2.75 -2.12 10.14
C PHE A 46 -2.62 -0.70 9.59
N LYS A 47 -1.45 -0.34 9.04
CA LYS A 47 -1.25 0.97 8.42
C LYS A 47 -2.22 1.19 7.25
N PHE A 48 -2.42 0.14 6.45
CA PHE A 48 -3.34 0.17 5.32
C PHE A 48 -4.79 0.34 5.78
N LEU A 49 -5.26 -0.51 6.69
CA LEU A 49 -6.61 -0.40 7.27
C LEU A 49 -6.84 0.96 7.91
N GLY A 50 -5.83 1.53 8.57
CA GLY A 50 -5.90 2.87 9.14
C GLY A 50 -6.18 3.95 8.08
N HIS A 51 -5.56 3.87 6.90
CA HIS A 51 -5.84 4.80 5.79
C HIS A 51 -7.26 4.61 5.23
N VAL A 52 -7.70 3.36 5.03
CA VAL A 52 -9.06 3.06 4.53
C VAL A 52 -10.10 3.59 5.51
N GLN A 53 -9.93 3.31 6.81
CA GLN A 53 -10.85 3.73 7.86
C GLN A 53 -10.89 5.25 7.99
N PHE A 54 -9.75 5.93 7.94
CA PHE A 54 -9.70 7.39 7.93
C PHE A 54 -10.54 7.98 6.79
N MET A 55 -10.38 7.46 5.57
CA MET A 55 -11.16 7.96 4.43
C MET A 55 -12.64 7.68 4.56
N LEU A 56 -13.02 6.49 5.01
CA LEU A 56 -14.42 6.16 5.24
C LEU A 56 -15.05 7.10 6.26
N THR A 57 -14.36 7.38 7.37
CA THR A 57 -14.80 8.34 8.38
C THR A 57 -14.93 9.75 7.81
N CYS A 58 -13.96 10.23 7.02
CA CYS A 58 -14.10 11.54 6.36
C CYS A 58 -15.33 11.60 5.43
N ILE A 59 -15.60 10.54 4.68
CA ILE A 59 -16.77 10.49 3.79
C ILE A 59 -18.07 10.50 4.61
N GLU A 60 -18.14 9.71 5.69
CA GLU A 60 -19.28 9.64 6.61
C GLU A 60 -19.57 11.00 7.26
N ASP A 61 -18.52 11.69 7.72
CA ASP A 61 -18.59 13.01 8.36
C ASP A 61 -18.74 14.16 7.35
N CYS A 62 -18.91 13.87 6.06
CA CYS A 62 -18.98 14.86 4.98
C CYS A 62 -17.78 15.82 4.94
N VAL A 63 -16.61 15.33 5.34
CA VAL A 63 -15.32 16.02 5.27
C VAL A 63 -14.69 15.75 3.90
N GLY A 64 -14.25 16.81 3.22
CA GLY A 64 -13.59 16.67 1.93
C GLY A 64 -12.22 15.99 2.06
N LEU A 65 -11.91 15.09 1.12
CA LEU A 65 -10.62 14.41 1.02
C LEU A 65 -9.64 15.26 0.21
N SER A 66 -8.37 15.37 0.64
CA SER A 66 -7.33 16.04 -0.15
C SER A 66 -6.80 15.15 -1.26
N LEU A 67 -6.20 15.72 -2.31
CA LEU A 67 -5.55 14.94 -3.37
C LEU A 67 -4.43 14.06 -2.78
N GLN A 68 -3.68 14.58 -1.82
CA GLN A 68 -2.58 13.89 -1.16
C GLN A 68 -3.07 12.62 -0.45
N ASP A 69 -4.20 12.68 0.26
CA ASP A 69 -4.77 11.52 0.92
C ASP A 69 -5.11 10.42 -0.09
N ILE A 70 -5.77 10.79 -1.19
CA ILE A 70 -6.16 9.86 -2.25
C ILE A 70 -4.95 9.23 -2.94
N GLN A 71 -3.93 10.02 -3.26
CA GLN A 71 -2.70 9.50 -3.85
C GLN A 71 -1.99 8.51 -2.90
N LYS A 72 -1.97 8.82 -1.60
CA LYS A 72 -1.35 7.97 -0.58
C LYS A 72 -2.04 6.61 -0.48
N ILE A 73 -3.37 6.57 -0.45
CA ILE A 73 -4.08 5.28 -0.44
C ILE A 73 -3.95 4.56 -1.77
N HIS A 74 -4.05 5.27 -2.90
CA HIS A 74 -3.95 4.68 -4.24
C HIS A 74 -2.59 3.99 -4.43
N GLY A 75 -1.48 4.66 -4.09
CA GLY A 75 -0.15 4.06 -4.17
C GLY A 75 0.03 2.86 -3.25
N SER A 76 -0.55 2.92 -2.04
CA SER A 76 -0.54 1.79 -1.10
C SER A 76 -1.30 0.58 -1.68
N LEU A 77 -2.49 0.81 -2.23
CA LEU A 77 -3.33 -0.22 -2.83
C LEU A 77 -2.69 -0.85 -4.07
N MET A 78 -2.10 -0.03 -4.94
CA MET A 78 -1.36 -0.52 -6.11
C MET A 78 -0.23 -1.47 -5.71
N HIS A 79 0.53 -1.14 -4.67
CA HIS A 79 1.57 -2.03 -4.14
C HIS A 79 0.98 -3.33 -3.55
N ILE A 80 -0.18 -3.25 -2.90
CA ILE A 80 -0.84 -4.40 -2.26
C ILE A 80 -1.49 -5.32 -3.31
N CYS A 81 -1.90 -4.81 -4.47
CA CYS A 81 -2.46 -5.61 -5.56
C CYS A 81 -1.49 -6.68 -6.10
N PHE A 82 -0.18 -6.53 -5.88
CA PHE A 82 0.78 -7.60 -6.15
C PHE A 82 0.53 -8.86 -5.31
N VAL A 83 0.00 -8.69 -4.10
CA VAL A 83 -0.33 -9.77 -3.16
C VAL A 83 -1.81 -10.17 -3.31
N TYR A 84 -2.71 -9.19 -3.44
CA TYR A 84 -4.15 -9.40 -3.59
C TYR A 84 -4.62 -8.92 -4.96
N CYS A 85 -4.42 -9.77 -5.97
CA CYS A 85 -4.66 -9.42 -7.38
C CYS A 85 -6.09 -8.95 -7.67
N GLU A 86 -7.08 -9.52 -6.97
CA GLU A 86 -8.50 -9.15 -7.12
C GLU A 86 -8.76 -7.66 -6.83
N GLY A 87 -7.94 -7.04 -5.98
CA GLY A 87 -8.08 -5.63 -5.67
C GLY A 87 -7.75 -4.69 -6.83
N SER A 88 -7.04 -5.17 -7.86
CA SER A 88 -6.67 -4.35 -9.01
C SER A 88 -7.87 -3.79 -9.77
N SER A 89 -9.01 -4.50 -9.80
CA SER A 89 -10.25 -4.03 -10.43
C SER A 89 -10.88 -2.84 -9.71
N HIS A 90 -10.48 -2.57 -8.47
CA HIS A 90 -10.98 -1.46 -7.66
C HIS A 90 -10.14 -0.19 -7.80
N LEU A 91 -8.89 -0.29 -8.28
CA LEU A 91 -8.00 0.86 -8.47
C LEU A 91 -8.56 1.93 -9.44
N PRO A 92 -9.19 1.58 -10.58
CA PRO A 92 -9.68 2.58 -11.53
C PRO A 92 -10.69 3.56 -10.93
N VAL A 93 -11.50 3.13 -9.96
CA VAL A 93 -12.46 4.02 -9.28
C VAL A 93 -11.73 5.11 -8.50
N ILE A 94 -10.63 4.75 -7.84
CA ILE A 94 -9.79 5.69 -7.09
C ILE A 94 -9.03 6.60 -8.06
N SER A 95 -8.49 6.06 -9.16
CA SER A 95 -7.86 6.88 -10.22
C SER A 95 -8.83 7.90 -10.83
N ASN A 96 -10.07 7.48 -11.09
CA ASN A 96 -11.12 8.37 -11.57
C ASN A 96 -11.50 9.43 -10.51
N PHE A 97 -11.51 9.10 -9.22
CA PHE A 97 -11.71 10.14 -8.20
C PHE A 97 -10.57 11.18 -8.21
N MET A 98 -9.31 10.74 -8.32
CA MET A 98 -8.15 11.65 -8.42
C MET A 98 -8.21 12.61 -9.60
N SER A 99 -8.77 12.21 -10.74
CA SER A 99 -8.84 13.08 -11.92
C SER A 99 -9.69 14.34 -11.69
N HIS A 100 -10.66 14.30 -10.76
CA HIS A 100 -11.52 15.45 -10.41
C HIS A 100 -10.76 16.60 -9.70
N TYR A 101 -9.52 16.37 -9.30
CA TYR A 101 -8.65 17.38 -8.70
C TYR A 101 -7.91 18.21 -9.76
N ASN A 102 -7.82 17.75 -11.02
CA ASN A 102 -7.10 18.45 -12.09
C ASN A 102 -5.67 18.89 -11.70
N GLY A 103 -4.99 18.10 -10.85
CA GLY A 103 -3.64 18.40 -10.35
C GLY A 103 -3.58 19.48 -9.25
N ASN A 104 -4.71 20.01 -8.79
CA ASN A 104 -4.75 20.98 -7.70
C ASN A 104 -4.75 20.28 -6.33
N GLU A 105 -3.66 20.42 -5.59
CA GLU A 105 -3.46 19.82 -4.27
C GLU A 105 -4.18 20.57 -3.13
N PHE A 106 -4.60 21.81 -3.37
CA PHE A 106 -5.22 22.68 -2.36
C PHE A 106 -6.74 22.54 -2.26
N ILE A 107 -7.35 21.77 -3.16
CA ILE A 107 -8.80 21.51 -3.13
C ILE A 107 -9.09 20.19 -2.44
N CYS A 108 -10.19 20.17 -1.70
CA CYS A 108 -10.77 18.95 -1.14
C CYS A 108 -12.03 18.57 -1.91
N ARG A 109 -12.29 17.28 -2.05
CA ARG A 109 -13.49 16.74 -2.71
C ARG A 109 -14.19 15.73 -1.81
N HIS A 110 -15.51 15.79 -1.78
CA HIS A 110 -16.32 14.77 -1.12
C HIS A 110 -16.28 13.46 -1.90
N GLY A 111 -16.15 12.34 -1.19
CA GLY A 111 -16.22 11.03 -1.80
C GLY A 111 -17.62 10.75 -2.37
N PHE A 112 -17.68 10.06 -3.51
CA PHE A 112 -18.93 9.58 -4.09
C PHE A 112 -19.17 8.09 -3.75
N ASN A 113 -20.41 7.62 -3.90
CA ASN A 113 -20.84 6.28 -3.49
C ASN A 113 -19.97 5.12 -4.00
N ALA A 114 -19.50 5.17 -5.24
CA ALA A 114 -18.62 4.15 -5.79
C ALA A 114 -17.21 4.16 -5.18
N LEU A 115 -16.69 5.31 -4.74
CA LEU A 115 -15.45 5.38 -3.95
C LEU A 115 -15.66 4.70 -2.59
N THR A 116 -16.77 4.98 -1.91
CA THR A 116 -17.11 4.34 -0.63
C THR A 116 -17.21 2.82 -0.76
N LYS A 117 -17.93 2.32 -1.76
CA LYS A 117 -18.03 0.87 -2.04
C LYS A 117 -16.67 0.24 -2.31
N THR A 118 -15.82 0.95 -3.04
CA THR A 118 -14.45 0.52 -3.31
C THR A 118 -13.64 0.41 -2.02
N LEU A 119 -13.65 1.45 -1.17
CA LEU A 119 -12.95 1.44 0.10
C LEU A 119 -13.47 0.37 1.08
N LEU A 120 -14.77 0.09 1.05
CA LEU A 120 -15.38 -0.98 1.88
C LEU A 120 -14.95 -2.38 1.44
N TRP A 121 -14.70 -2.62 0.16
CA TRP A 121 -14.15 -3.91 -0.31
C TRP A 121 -12.75 -4.17 0.24
N TRP A 122 -11.98 -3.09 0.43
CA TRP A 122 -10.62 -3.11 0.94
C TRP A 122 -10.51 -3.21 2.46
N LYS A 123 -11.63 -3.11 3.19
CA LYS A 123 -11.70 -3.22 4.65
C LYS A 123 -11.93 -4.67 5.07
#